data_AF-A0A397IM76-F1
#
_entry.id   AF-A0A397IM76-F1
#
_cell.length_a   1.000
_cell.length_b   1.000
_cell.length_c   1.000
_cell.angle_alpha   90.00
_cell.angle_beta   90.00
_cell.angle_gamma   90.00
#
_symmetry.space_group_name_H-M   'P 1'
#
loop_
_entity.id
_entity.type
_entity.pdbx_description
1 polymer ?
#
loop_
_entity_poly.entity_id
_entity_poly.type
_entity_poly.pdbx_seq_one_letter_code
_entity_poly.pdbx_strand_id
1 'polypeptide(L)'
;MTSSIKLTHGARLLLKNSQKINNVFIRRIHNTKFENNYQLNSFPRSFLNDVPKNVINSNIKLGSIIIQRRGLATVTAIDTKVPDIPVLTDTKKIAAEAAKAIANTVQATQTSDNPVVNAFNEKRKSYNENYWVNINLELFKNFPEWLDGLGLKLLAPIFQGKPWEDIINYKMTDLELLGITNKNIRKRLLRHLRKVRDSYVDGGNVLPTSKNSITTRSSFNLDLTKDLTCRLHSIEDGAGSFAMFLQGKKWEEIIELKRDDLRELGIKEAPFQDLLIRGFDYEKTPRVSNEKAEAMLEENNVYFRSNYFSNTNVKLLEDFPKWLDGLGLKPLSVIFEGKKWQDILNLTAKDLVHMGVFNANLRRRLTKNFVKAKKNLAGTANAVEGIEAKEGEVNESFDQKAIIAENINNQTVDLYFKILNDVPCMLNTFEEALGRYYPYFEGKKWDEVIKMTDQDLVNLGIQEVGVRKMLVKGSEKQKKLLCHLLNGIVEQPPPPAPAAPAPVPAATPVKAETATTPPKKSSSNSNAARNRRRNRGKGKKAKTESAPAGTTEK
;
A
#
# COMPACT_ATOMS: atom_id res chain seq x y z
N MET A 1 -15.29 40.64 5.11
CA MET A 1 -15.76 39.50 4.29
C MET A 1 -15.28 38.21 4.94
N THR A 2 -16.20 37.34 5.32
CA THR A 2 -15.93 36.10 6.07
C THR A 2 -16.01 34.91 5.12
N SER A 3 -14.90 34.20 4.95
CA SER A 3 -14.86 32.96 4.16
C SER A 3 -15.16 31.77 5.07
N SER A 4 -16.11 30.91 4.69
CA SER A 4 -16.42 29.67 5.42
C SER A 4 -16.08 28.45 4.58
N ILE A 5 -15.34 27.49 5.14
CA ILE A 5 -15.13 26.17 4.55
C ILE A 5 -16.07 25.18 5.24
N LYS A 6 -16.87 24.44 4.44
CA LYS A 6 -17.73 23.35 4.92
C LYS A 6 -16.96 22.03 4.83
N LEU A 7 -16.96 21.24 5.91
CA LEU A 7 -16.49 19.86 5.90
C LEU A 7 -17.68 18.89 5.98
N THR A 8 -17.55 17.74 5.34
CA THR A 8 -18.55 16.67 5.33
C THR A 8 -18.66 16.05 6.72
N HIS A 9 -19.78 16.39 7.38
CA HIS A 9 -20.35 15.98 8.68
C HIS A 9 -20.73 17.19 9.57
N GLY A 10 -21.20 18.29 8.96
CA GLY A 10 -22.02 19.30 9.64
C GLY A 10 -21.31 20.36 10.48
N ALA A 11 -19.98 20.36 10.60
CA ALA A 11 -19.26 21.40 11.31
C ALA A 11 -18.88 22.59 10.39
N ARG A 12 -19.15 23.82 10.85
CA ARG A 12 -18.66 25.07 10.24
C ARG A 12 -17.54 25.65 11.10
N LEU A 13 -16.37 25.89 10.50
CA LEU A 13 -15.30 26.67 11.11
C LEU A 13 -15.49 28.14 10.74
N LEU A 14 -15.61 29.01 11.74
CA LEU A 14 -15.60 30.47 11.59
C LEU A 14 -14.23 30.99 12.02
N LEU A 15 -13.45 31.50 11.07
CA LEU A 15 -12.20 32.21 11.35
C LEU A 15 -12.49 33.71 11.39
N LYS A 16 -12.33 34.33 12.56
CA LYS A 16 -12.34 35.79 12.71
C LYS A 16 -10.90 36.29 12.70
N ASN A 17 -10.60 37.20 11.77
CA ASN A 17 -9.27 37.77 11.47
C ASN A 17 -8.21 36.75 11.01
N SER A 18 -8.30 36.35 9.73
CA SER A 18 -7.29 35.54 9.05
C SER A 18 -6.60 36.32 7.94
N GLN A 19 -5.57 37.08 8.28
CA GLN A 19 -4.51 37.37 7.31
C GLN A 19 -3.42 36.31 7.53
N LYS A 20 -3.41 35.31 6.64
CA LYS A 20 -2.44 34.21 6.51
C LYS A 20 -2.48 33.08 7.57
N ILE A 21 -3.31 32.06 7.33
CA ILE A 21 -3.09 30.71 7.88
C ILE A 21 -2.95 29.78 6.67
N ASN A 22 -1.71 29.38 6.36
CA ASN A 22 -1.42 28.64 5.13
C ASN A 22 -1.34 27.12 5.28
N ASN A 23 -1.58 26.51 6.45
CA ASN A 23 -1.87 25.06 6.59
C ASN A 23 -2.30 24.71 8.03
N VAL A 24 -3.37 23.93 8.21
CA VAL A 24 -3.71 23.27 9.49
C VAL A 24 -3.77 21.77 9.24
N PHE A 25 -2.87 21.01 9.88
CA PHE A 25 -2.92 19.55 9.91
C PHE A 25 -3.21 19.09 11.35
N ILE A 26 -4.32 18.39 11.56
CA ILE A 26 -4.64 17.77 12.85
C ILE A 26 -4.45 16.26 12.70
N ARG A 27 -3.48 15.70 13.44
CA ARG A 27 -3.29 14.25 13.56
C ARG A 27 -3.19 13.87 15.03
N ARG A 28 -4.15 13.05 15.47
CA ARG A 28 -4.30 12.41 16.80
C ARG A 28 -4.33 13.35 18.00
N ILE A 29 -5.47 13.33 18.70
CA ILE A 29 -5.60 13.95 20.01
C ILE A 29 -5.90 12.84 21.02
N HIS A 30 -5.04 12.69 22.02
CA HIS A 30 -5.35 12.01 23.28
C HIS A 30 -5.34 13.07 24.39
N ASN A 31 -6.36 13.06 25.26
CA ASN A 31 -6.49 13.92 26.43
C ASN A 31 -6.36 15.44 26.17
N THR A 32 -7.28 16.01 25.40
CA THR A 32 -7.46 17.48 25.40
C THR A 32 -8.76 17.83 26.12
N LYS A 33 -8.64 18.62 27.20
CA LYS A 33 -9.77 19.31 27.81
C LYS A 33 -10.09 20.53 26.95
N PHE A 34 -11.35 20.66 26.55
CA PHE A 34 -11.87 21.89 25.94
C PHE A 34 -12.91 22.48 26.88
N GLU A 35 -12.80 23.78 27.15
CA GLU A 35 -13.87 24.56 27.77
C GLU A 35 -14.53 25.38 26.67
N ASN A 36 -15.81 25.11 26.40
CA ASN A 36 -16.62 25.96 25.52
C ASN A 36 -17.89 26.34 26.26
N ASN A 37 -18.18 27.64 26.29
CA ASN A 37 -19.46 28.17 26.77
C ASN A 37 -20.40 28.26 25.57
N TYR A 38 -21.53 27.54 25.61
CA TYR A 38 -22.58 27.63 24.59
C TYR A 38 -23.78 28.37 25.15
N GLN A 39 -24.28 29.37 24.41
CA GLN A 39 -25.59 29.95 24.66
C GLN A 39 -26.63 29.17 23.86
N LEU A 40 -27.61 28.54 24.53
CA LEU A 40 -28.67 27.72 23.90
C LEU A 40 -29.44 28.47 22.79
N ASN A 41 -29.51 29.79 22.91
CA ASN A 41 -30.21 30.67 21.97
C ASN A 41 -29.52 30.77 20.59
N SER A 42 -28.32 30.20 20.44
CA SER A 42 -27.54 30.20 19.19
C SER A 42 -27.79 28.97 18.30
N PHE A 43 -28.63 28.02 18.72
CA PHE A 43 -28.97 26.83 17.93
C PHE A 43 -30.18 27.08 17.00
N PRO A 44 -30.27 26.39 15.84
CA PRO A 44 -31.45 26.41 14.99
C PRO A 44 -32.70 25.89 15.74
N ARG A 45 -33.86 26.51 15.53
CA ARG A 45 -35.12 26.16 16.22
C ARG A 45 -35.52 24.68 16.11
N SER A 46 -35.12 23.99 15.04
CA SER A 46 -35.39 22.56 14.86
C SER A 46 -34.73 21.67 15.92
N PHE A 47 -33.63 22.12 16.55
CA PHE A 47 -32.96 21.40 17.63
C PHE A 47 -33.55 21.65 19.02
N LEU A 48 -34.38 22.69 19.19
CA LEU A 48 -34.98 23.05 20.48
C LEU A 48 -36.26 22.25 20.78
N ASN A 49 -36.80 21.51 19.81
CA ASN A 49 -38.03 20.73 19.98
C ASN A 49 -37.83 19.44 20.79
N ASP A 50 -36.60 18.94 20.87
CA ASP A 50 -36.24 17.73 21.61
C ASP A 50 -35.68 18.01 23.01
N VAL A 51 -35.66 19.29 23.43
CA VAL A 51 -35.18 19.70 24.76
C VAL A 51 -36.36 19.75 25.74
N PRO A 52 -36.31 19.06 26.90
CA PRO A 52 -37.38 19.11 27.90
C PRO A 52 -37.67 20.56 28.33
N LYS A 53 -38.95 20.95 28.37
CA LYS A 53 -39.42 22.34 28.60
C LYS A 53 -38.92 22.99 29.91
N ASN A 54 -38.40 22.18 30.82
CA ASN A 54 -37.92 22.54 32.15
C ASN A 54 -36.42 22.94 32.16
N VAL A 55 -35.72 22.86 31.02
CA VAL A 55 -34.32 23.30 30.90
C VAL A 55 -34.29 24.74 30.37
N ILE A 56 -34.48 25.70 31.26
CA ILE A 56 -34.34 27.14 30.95
C ILE A 56 -33.05 27.65 31.61
N ASN A 57 -32.15 28.23 30.80
CA ASN A 57 -30.93 28.93 31.24
C ASN A 57 -29.96 28.17 32.15
N SER A 58 -29.50 26.99 31.73
CA SER A 58 -28.37 26.33 32.38
C SER A 58 -27.09 26.53 31.56
N ASN A 59 -26.09 27.19 32.14
CA ASN A 59 -24.71 27.07 31.66
C ASN A 59 -24.25 25.64 31.94
N ILE A 60 -24.22 24.80 30.91
CA ILE A 60 -23.74 23.42 31.05
C ILE A 60 -22.22 23.44 31.09
N LYS A 61 -21.64 23.41 32.30
CA LYS A 61 -20.24 22.98 32.49
C LYS A 61 -20.26 21.47 32.73
N LEU A 62 -19.77 20.68 31.79
CA LEU A 62 -19.74 19.22 31.92
C LEU A 62 -18.32 18.66 31.91
N GLY A 63 -18.15 17.61 32.72
CA GLY A 63 -16.91 16.87 32.95
C GLY A 63 -16.36 16.10 31.74
N SER A 64 -15.28 15.39 31.99
CA SER A 64 -14.47 14.69 30.98
C SER A 64 -15.20 13.53 30.30
N ILE A 65 -15.18 13.50 28.97
CA ILE A 65 -15.59 12.33 28.17
C ILE A 65 -14.34 11.53 27.79
N ILE A 66 -14.25 10.29 28.27
CA ILE A 66 -13.23 9.33 27.83
C ILE A 66 -13.89 8.41 26.80
N ILE A 67 -13.42 8.47 25.54
CA ILE A 67 -13.89 7.57 24.49
C ILE A 67 -12.95 6.36 24.44
N GLN A 68 -13.41 5.22 24.97
CA GLN A 68 -12.78 3.93 24.69
C GLN A 68 -13.46 3.25 23.50
N ARG A 69 -12.65 2.56 22.70
CA ARG A 69 -13.05 2.03 21.39
C ARG A 69 -13.95 0.80 21.58
N ARG A 70 -15.18 0.92 21.07
CA ARG A 70 -16.25 -0.11 20.94
C ARG A 70 -16.94 -0.56 22.24
N GLY A 71 -18.19 -0.12 22.37
CA GLY A 71 -19.21 -0.73 23.24
C GLY A 71 -19.53 0.10 24.49
N LEU A 72 -20.73 0.70 24.52
CA LEU A 72 -21.42 1.35 25.65
C LEU A 72 -20.63 2.42 26.44
N ALA A 73 -21.04 3.68 26.28
CA ALA A 73 -20.56 4.78 27.11
C ALA A 73 -21.33 4.84 28.44
N THR A 74 -20.63 4.83 29.57
CA THR A 74 -21.14 5.23 30.88
C THR A 74 -20.72 6.66 31.17
N VAL A 75 -21.67 7.50 31.59
CA VAL A 75 -21.42 8.85 32.08
C VAL A 75 -21.30 8.76 33.59
N THR A 76 -20.16 9.12 34.16
CA THR A 76 -19.97 9.27 35.61
C THR A 76 -19.78 10.74 35.91
N ALA A 77 -20.74 11.35 36.62
CA ALA A 77 -20.59 12.70 37.14
C ALA A 77 -19.65 12.64 38.35
N ILE A 78 -18.50 13.33 38.27
CA ILE A 78 -17.64 13.55 39.42
C ILE A 78 -17.87 15.00 39.86
N ASP A 79 -18.45 15.17 41.05
CA ASP A 79 -18.63 16.45 41.70
C ASP A 79 -17.31 16.84 42.39
N THR A 80 -16.43 17.53 41.65
CA THR A 80 -15.24 18.15 42.25
C THR A 80 -15.52 19.63 42.51
N LYS A 81 -15.64 20.00 43.79
CA LYS A 81 -15.49 21.39 44.25
C LYS A 81 -14.13 21.91 43.79
N VAL A 82 -14.15 22.86 42.87
CA VAL A 82 -12.97 23.62 42.45
C VAL A 82 -12.68 24.65 43.55
N PRO A 83 -11.48 24.69 44.14
CA PRO A 83 -11.12 25.75 45.07
C PRO A 83 -11.03 27.08 44.33
N ASP A 84 -11.48 28.15 44.97
CA ASP A 84 -11.42 29.52 44.45
C ASP A 84 -9.98 29.87 44.05
N ILE A 85 -9.73 29.96 42.75
CA ILE A 85 -8.47 30.51 42.23
C ILE A 85 -8.63 32.03 42.21
N PRO A 86 -7.74 32.78 42.88
CA PRO A 86 -7.80 34.23 42.86
C PRO A 86 -7.67 34.75 41.43
N VAL A 87 -8.61 35.61 41.04
CA VAL A 87 -8.61 36.31 39.76
C VAL A 87 -7.37 37.20 39.70
N LEU A 88 -6.31 36.71 39.06
CA LEU A 88 -5.12 37.50 38.73
C LEU A 88 -5.53 38.56 37.69
N THR A 89 -5.70 39.79 38.15
CA THR A 89 -6.19 40.95 37.40
C THR A 89 -5.19 41.55 36.39
N ASP A 90 -4.05 40.90 36.13
CA ASP A 90 -3.01 41.44 35.25
C ASP A 90 -2.59 40.49 34.13
N THR A 91 -3.58 40.09 33.33
CA THR A 91 -3.41 39.24 32.14
C THR A 91 -2.45 39.84 31.11
N LYS A 92 -2.29 41.17 31.07
CA LYS A 92 -1.32 41.85 30.19
C LYS A 92 0.12 41.60 30.63
N LYS A 93 0.41 41.63 31.94
CA LYS A 93 1.74 41.38 32.48
C LYS A 93 2.18 39.92 32.26
N ILE A 94 1.28 38.97 32.50
CA ILE A 94 1.54 37.54 32.26
C ILE A 94 1.76 37.27 30.77
N ALA A 95 0.97 37.89 29.88
CA ALA A 95 1.17 37.77 28.44
C ALA A 95 2.51 38.36 27.97
N ALA A 96 2.94 39.50 28.55
CA ALA A 96 4.22 40.11 28.24
C ALA A 96 5.42 39.27 28.73
N GLU A 97 5.33 38.71 29.94
CA GLU A 97 6.36 37.82 30.50
C GLU A 97 6.43 36.49 29.73
N ALA A 98 5.28 35.92 29.34
CA ALA A 98 5.23 34.74 28.47
C ALA A 98 5.81 35.03 27.09
N ALA A 99 5.49 36.18 26.47
CA ALA A 99 6.07 36.59 25.19
C ALA A 99 7.59 36.79 25.29
N LYS A 100 8.08 37.36 26.39
CA LYS A 100 9.51 37.53 26.66
C LYS A 100 10.21 36.18 26.90
N ALA A 101 9.59 35.26 27.63
CA ALA A 101 10.11 33.91 27.84
C ALA A 101 10.15 33.10 26.53
N ILE A 102 9.12 33.22 25.68
CA ILE A 102 9.09 32.61 24.35
C ILE A 102 10.16 33.23 23.46
N ALA A 103 10.30 34.57 23.42
CA ALA A 103 11.34 35.25 22.65
C ALA A 103 12.75 34.85 23.09
N ASN A 104 13.00 34.76 24.40
CA ASN A 104 14.28 34.31 24.96
C ASN A 104 14.56 32.83 24.66
N THR A 105 13.53 31.97 24.69
CA THR A 105 13.67 30.54 24.34
C THR A 105 13.94 30.36 22.85
N VAL A 106 13.30 31.17 21.99
CA VAL A 106 13.53 31.20 20.54
C VAL A 106 14.93 31.74 20.21
N GLN A 107 15.41 32.78 20.92
CA GLN A 107 16.78 33.27 20.75
C GLN A 107 17.82 32.27 21.25
N ALA A 108 17.60 31.62 22.41
CA ALA A 108 18.51 30.61 22.96
C ALA A 108 18.57 29.32 22.12
N THR A 109 17.55 29.03 21.30
CA THR A 109 17.58 27.92 20.34
C THR A 109 18.14 28.31 18.96
N GLN A 110 18.35 29.60 18.69
CA GLN A 110 18.77 30.10 17.37
C GLN A 110 20.27 30.33 17.20
N THR A 111 21.08 30.33 18.26
CA THR A 111 22.54 30.42 18.16
C THR A 111 23.16 29.07 18.51
N SER A 112 23.00 28.13 17.60
CA SER A 112 23.92 26.99 17.54
C SER A 112 25.24 27.52 17.01
N ASP A 113 26.29 27.56 17.83
CA ASP A 113 27.65 27.90 17.37
C ASP A 113 28.23 26.89 16.37
N ASN A 114 27.50 25.81 16.05
CA ASN A 114 27.89 24.87 15.02
C ASN A 114 27.71 25.49 13.61
N PRO A 115 28.80 25.76 12.86
CA PRO A 115 28.73 26.40 11.56
C PRO A 115 27.95 25.57 10.52
N VAL A 116 27.95 24.24 10.64
CA VAL A 116 27.21 23.34 9.73
C VAL A 116 25.70 23.52 9.92
N VAL A 117 25.23 23.68 11.15
CA VAL A 117 23.81 23.93 11.44
C VAL A 117 23.37 25.28 10.89
N ASN A 118 24.23 26.31 11.01
CA ASN A 118 23.94 27.64 10.45
C ASN A 118 23.85 27.60 8.93
N ALA A 119 24.83 26.97 8.26
CA ALA A 119 24.81 26.75 6.82
C ALA A 119 23.58 25.94 6.37
N PHE A 120 23.17 24.94 7.15
CA PHE A 120 21.94 24.16 6.89
C PHE A 120 20.70 25.05 6.92
N ASN A 121 20.58 25.87 7.95
CA ASN A 121 19.43 26.77 8.12
C ASN A 121 19.38 27.83 7.02
N GLU A 122 20.52 28.39 6.61
CA GLU A 122 20.62 29.32 5.49
C GLU A 122 20.22 28.65 4.17
N LYS A 123 20.75 27.45 3.88
CA LYS A 123 20.37 26.68 2.67
C LYS A 123 18.88 26.32 2.68
N ARG A 124 18.33 25.94 3.84
CA ARG A 124 16.90 25.64 4.02
C ARG A 124 16.04 26.89 3.82
N LYS A 125 16.48 28.05 4.31
CA LYS A 125 15.81 29.33 4.10
C LYS A 125 15.78 29.69 2.61
N SER A 126 16.94 29.67 1.95
CA SER A 126 17.05 29.90 0.50
C SER A 126 16.19 28.90 -0.30
N TYR A 127 16.19 27.63 0.09
CA TYR A 127 15.33 26.62 -0.54
C TYR A 127 13.84 26.97 -0.40
N ASN A 128 13.40 27.38 0.78
CA ASN A 128 12.01 27.75 1.01
C ASN A 128 11.61 28.98 0.18
N GLU A 129 12.50 29.97 0.11
CA GLU A 129 12.27 31.23 -0.62
C GLU A 129 12.23 31.05 -2.14
N ASN A 130 12.94 30.06 -2.69
CA ASN A 130 13.05 29.87 -4.15
C ASN A 130 12.26 28.68 -4.72
N TYR A 131 11.97 27.65 -3.91
CA TYR A 131 11.44 26.36 -4.40
C TYR A 131 10.16 25.89 -3.71
N TRP A 132 9.77 26.53 -2.60
CA TRP A 132 8.66 26.02 -1.79
C TRP A 132 7.55 27.04 -1.54
N VAL A 133 7.88 28.20 -0.99
CA VAL A 133 6.94 29.27 -0.62
C VAL A 133 6.68 30.17 -1.81
N ASN A 134 7.74 30.70 -2.41
CA ASN A 134 7.68 31.46 -3.65
C ASN A 134 8.51 30.68 -4.67
N ILE A 135 7.92 30.30 -5.81
CA ILE A 135 8.69 29.67 -6.87
C ILE A 135 9.40 30.77 -7.66
N ASN A 136 10.73 30.77 -7.63
CA ASN A 136 11.52 31.69 -8.42
C ASN A 136 11.52 31.24 -9.89
N LEU A 137 10.60 31.81 -10.70
CA LEU A 137 10.44 31.47 -12.11
C LEU A 137 11.65 31.88 -12.96
N GLU A 138 12.34 32.97 -12.61
CA GLU A 138 13.56 33.38 -13.32
C GLU A 138 14.70 32.37 -13.08
N LEU A 139 14.85 31.90 -11.85
CA LEU A 139 15.77 30.80 -11.56
C LEU A 139 15.38 29.53 -12.31
N PHE A 140 14.08 29.21 -12.40
CA PHE A 140 13.61 28.04 -13.16
C PHE A 140 13.96 28.09 -14.65
N LYS A 141 13.90 29.28 -15.27
CA LYS A 141 14.33 29.47 -16.67
C LYS A 141 15.81 29.12 -16.86
N ASN A 142 16.65 29.33 -15.83
CA ASN A 142 17.99 28.76 -15.75
C ASN A 142 17.97 27.36 -15.10
N PHE A 143 17.39 26.39 -15.82
CA PHE A 143 17.09 25.07 -15.26
C PHE A 143 18.31 24.32 -14.66
N PRO A 144 19.53 24.36 -15.23
CA PRO A 144 20.72 23.79 -14.61
C PRO A 144 21.03 24.36 -13.21
N GLU A 145 20.94 25.68 -13.04
CA GLU A 145 21.17 26.35 -11.75
C GLU A 145 20.02 26.06 -10.77
N TRP A 146 18.80 26.02 -11.28
CA TRP A 146 17.64 25.61 -10.49
C TRP A 146 17.78 24.18 -9.93
N LEU A 147 18.29 23.24 -10.74
CA LEU A 147 18.59 21.87 -10.28
C LEU A 147 19.69 21.83 -9.22
N ASP A 148 20.69 22.72 -9.26
CA ASP A 148 21.74 22.80 -8.25
C ASP A 148 21.16 23.12 -6.87
N GLY A 149 20.31 24.14 -6.78
CA GLY A 149 19.65 24.47 -5.50
C GLY A 149 18.63 23.43 -5.03
N LEU A 150 18.13 22.55 -5.91
CA LEU A 150 17.38 21.35 -5.51
C LEU A 150 18.25 20.20 -4.99
N GLY A 151 19.58 20.30 -5.10
CA GLY A 151 20.52 19.22 -4.81
C GLY A 151 20.56 18.14 -5.88
N LEU A 152 20.24 18.50 -7.13
CA LEU A 152 20.14 17.59 -8.29
C LEU A 152 21.07 18.02 -9.43
N LYS A 153 22.18 18.69 -9.11
CA LYS A 153 23.15 19.23 -10.08
C LYS A 153 23.63 18.21 -11.11
N LEU A 154 23.83 16.95 -10.70
CA LEU A 154 24.25 15.88 -11.61
C LEU A 154 23.28 15.62 -12.78
N LEU A 155 22.02 16.05 -12.65
CA LEU A 155 21.02 15.91 -13.72
C LEU A 155 21.15 17.01 -14.78
N ALA A 156 21.82 18.13 -14.50
CA ALA A 156 21.87 19.29 -15.39
C ALA A 156 22.28 18.97 -16.84
N PRO A 157 23.28 18.10 -17.11
CA PRO A 157 23.66 17.75 -18.48
C PRO A 157 22.52 17.11 -19.31
N ILE A 158 21.59 16.40 -18.66
CA ILE A 158 20.44 15.76 -19.33
C ILE A 158 19.50 16.81 -19.94
N PHE A 159 19.46 18.00 -19.35
CA PHE A 159 18.56 19.08 -19.73
C PHE A 159 19.23 20.19 -20.51
N GLN A 160 20.52 20.06 -20.83
CA GLN A 160 21.24 21.05 -21.61
C GLN A 160 20.60 21.21 -23.00
N GLY A 161 20.31 22.45 -23.38
CA GLY A 161 19.66 22.79 -24.65
C GLY A 161 18.16 22.48 -24.72
N LYS A 162 17.53 21.98 -23.65
CA LYS A 162 16.08 21.76 -23.61
C LYS A 162 15.37 23.04 -23.12
N PRO A 163 14.35 23.52 -23.84
CA PRO A 163 13.59 24.69 -23.40
C PRO A 163 12.81 24.37 -22.13
N TRP A 164 12.78 25.31 -21.17
CA TRP A 164 12.10 25.10 -19.88
C TRP A 164 10.59 24.89 -20.06
N GLU A 165 10.02 25.42 -21.15
CA GLU A 165 8.64 25.26 -21.58
C GLU A 165 8.27 23.81 -21.89
N ASP A 166 9.23 23.01 -22.38
CA ASP A 166 9.03 21.56 -22.52
C ASP A 166 9.21 20.86 -21.16
N ILE A 167 10.23 21.25 -20.39
CA ILE A 167 10.59 20.61 -19.11
C ILE A 167 9.44 20.69 -18.10
N ILE A 168 8.76 21.85 -17.97
CA ILE A 168 7.63 22.04 -17.04
C ILE A 168 6.47 21.06 -17.29
N ASN A 169 6.39 20.52 -18.51
CA ASN A 169 5.35 19.58 -18.94
C ASN A 169 5.75 18.11 -18.83
N TYR A 170 7.00 17.81 -18.47
CA TYR A 170 7.47 16.43 -18.37
C TYR A 170 6.68 15.61 -17.34
N LYS A 171 6.37 14.38 -17.76
CA LYS A 171 5.72 13.32 -16.98
C LYS A 171 6.77 12.36 -16.43
N MET A 172 6.32 11.44 -15.58
CA MET A 172 7.17 10.38 -15.03
C MET A 172 7.85 9.55 -16.13
N THR A 173 7.12 9.26 -17.20
CA THR A 173 7.62 8.52 -18.37
C THR A 173 8.69 9.30 -19.12
N ASP A 174 8.52 10.62 -19.26
CA ASP A 174 9.47 11.46 -20.01
C ASP A 174 10.82 11.52 -19.28
N LEU A 175 10.81 11.68 -17.95
CA LEU A 175 12.01 11.64 -17.12
C LEU A 175 12.70 10.27 -17.13
N GLU A 176 11.92 9.19 -17.20
CA GLU A 176 12.44 7.83 -17.36
C GLU A 176 13.12 7.63 -18.71
N LEU A 177 12.50 8.11 -19.79
CA LEU A 177 13.07 8.09 -21.13
C LEU A 177 14.33 8.96 -21.22
N LEU A 178 14.44 10.02 -20.42
CA LEU A 178 15.67 10.83 -20.32
C LEU A 178 16.85 10.14 -19.60
N GLY A 179 16.65 8.93 -19.08
CA GLY A 179 17.70 8.17 -18.38
C GLY A 179 17.69 8.36 -16.86
N ILE A 180 16.73 9.10 -16.30
CA ILE A 180 16.58 9.24 -14.84
C ILE A 180 15.84 8.01 -14.32
N THR A 181 16.57 6.92 -14.08
CA THR A 181 15.99 5.62 -13.70
C THR A 181 15.52 5.58 -12.24
N ASN A 182 16.15 6.35 -11.34
CA ASN A 182 15.77 6.36 -9.92
C ASN A 182 14.40 7.03 -9.71
N LYS A 183 13.44 6.26 -9.20
CA LYS A 183 12.05 6.67 -8.98
C LYS A 183 11.91 7.84 -7.98
N ASN A 184 12.74 7.91 -6.94
CA ASN A 184 12.64 8.97 -5.93
C ASN A 184 13.14 10.31 -6.48
N ILE A 185 14.23 10.29 -7.26
CA ILE A 185 14.71 11.46 -8.01
C ILE A 185 13.62 11.96 -8.97
N ARG A 186 13.01 11.07 -9.77
CA ARG A 186 11.90 11.44 -10.67
C ARG A 186 10.71 12.04 -9.91
N LYS A 187 10.30 11.43 -8.79
CA LYS A 187 9.20 11.95 -7.94
C LYS A 187 9.50 13.34 -7.40
N ARG A 188 10.71 13.57 -6.91
CA ARG A 188 11.17 14.86 -6.40
C ARG A 188 11.08 15.91 -7.51
N LEU A 189 11.64 15.62 -8.68
CA LEU A 189 11.63 16.54 -9.82
C LEU A 189 10.19 16.88 -10.25
N LEU A 190 9.32 15.88 -10.41
CA LEU A 190 7.90 16.10 -10.76
C LEU A 190 7.11 16.86 -9.70
N ARG A 191 7.46 16.74 -8.42
CA ARG A 191 6.82 17.54 -7.36
C ARG A 191 7.14 19.02 -7.56
N HIS A 192 8.40 19.34 -7.84
CA HIS A 192 8.81 20.71 -8.07
C HIS A 192 8.31 21.26 -9.42
N LEU A 193 8.34 20.47 -10.50
CA LEU A 193 7.76 20.88 -11.79
C LEU A 193 6.27 21.19 -11.69
N ARG A 194 5.51 20.43 -10.89
CA ARG A 194 4.11 20.75 -10.60
C ARG A 194 3.95 22.07 -9.86
N LYS A 195 4.77 22.33 -8.84
CA LYS A 195 4.75 23.63 -8.14
C LYS A 195 5.06 24.80 -9.05
N VAL A 196 6.03 24.64 -9.95
CA VAL A 196 6.36 25.65 -10.96
C VAL A 196 5.17 25.89 -11.87
N ARG A 197 4.51 24.82 -12.33
CA ARG A 197 3.28 24.89 -13.13
C ARG A 197 2.17 25.65 -12.44
N ASP A 198 1.88 25.29 -11.20
CA ASP A 198 0.83 25.92 -10.40
C ASP A 198 1.14 27.41 -10.20
N SER A 199 2.38 27.73 -9.79
CA SER A 199 2.84 29.13 -9.61
C SER A 199 2.84 29.95 -10.90
N TYR A 200 3.10 29.33 -12.05
CA TYR A 200 3.09 30.00 -13.35
C TYR A 200 1.67 30.36 -13.78
N VAL A 201 0.72 29.43 -13.58
CA VAL A 201 -0.72 29.63 -13.85
C VAL A 201 -1.34 30.65 -12.90
N ASP A 202 -0.99 30.60 -11.61
CA ASP A 202 -1.45 31.57 -10.60
C ASP A 202 -1.01 33.01 -10.93
N GLY A 203 0.09 33.16 -11.67
CA GLY A 203 0.54 34.44 -12.25
C GLY A 203 -0.28 34.93 -13.45
N GLY A 204 -1.37 34.25 -13.82
CA GLY A 204 -2.22 34.59 -14.97
C GLY A 204 -1.67 34.13 -16.32
N ASN A 205 -0.60 33.33 -16.34
CA ASN A 205 0.01 32.85 -17.58
C ASN A 205 -0.66 31.56 -18.07
N VAL A 206 -0.72 31.38 -19.39
CA VAL A 206 -1.18 30.12 -20.01
C VAL A 206 0.01 29.18 -20.12
N LEU A 207 -0.15 27.93 -19.68
CA LEU A 207 0.92 26.93 -19.78
C LEU A 207 1.37 26.74 -21.22
N PRO A 208 2.69 26.74 -21.48
CA PRO A 208 3.19 26.45 -22.81
C PRO A 208 2.78 25.03 -23.19
N THR A 209 2.29 24.86 -24.42
CA THR A 209 2.04 23.53 -24.97
C THR A 209 3.39 22.88 -25.30
N SER A 210 3.65 21.70 -24.75
CA SER A 210 4.86 20.96 -25.10
C SER A 210 4.80 20.57 -26.57
N LYS A 211 5.85 20.92 -27.32
CA LYS A 211 5.95 20.61 -28.75
C LYS A 211 6.61 19.26 -28.99
N ASN A 212 7.36 18.76 -28.00
CA ASN A 212 8.25 17.61 -28.14
C ASN A 212 7.88 16.50 -27.17
N SER A 213 7.17 15.48 -27.66
CA SER A 213 7.06 14.22 -26.92
C SER A 213 8.37 13.44 -27.02
N ILE A 214 8.95 13.06 -25.88
CA ILE A 214 10.13 12.20 -25.86
C ILE A 214 9.70 10.79 -26.22
N THR A 215 10.18 10.26 -27.33
CA THR A 215 9.88 8.90 -27.79
C THR A 215 11.06 7.94 -27.62
N THR A 216 12.28 8.47 -27.63
CA THR A 216 13.51 7.68 -27.58
C THR A 216 14.13 7.70 -26.19
N ARG A 217 14.54 6.52 -25.72
CA ARG A 217 15.26 6.38 -24.46
C ARG A 217 16.71 6.85 -24.61
N SER A 218 17.12 7.80 -23.77
CA SER A 218 18.48 8.27 -23.62
C SER A 218 19.39 7.16 -23.08
N SER A 219 20.62 7.09 -23.59
CA SER A 219 21.69 6.21 -23.09
C SER A 219 22.39 6.78 -21.84
N PHE A 220 21.98 7.96 -21.36
CA PHE A 220 22.60 8.60 -20.20
C PHE A 220 22.48 7.72 -18.94
N ASN A 221 23.62 7.32 -18.39
CA ASN A 221 23.69 6.58 -17.15
C ASN A 221 24.15 7.50 -16.02
N LEU A 222 23.22 7.84 -15.12
CA LEU A 222 23.49 8.71 -13.99
C LEU A 222 24.18 7.92 -12.87
N ASP A 223 25.47 8.15 -12.70
CA ASP A 223 26.21 7.64 -11.54
C ASP A 223 25.94 8.52 -10.31
N LEU A 224 24.93 8.13 -9.54
CA LEU A 224 24.54 8.79 -8.30
C LEU A 224 25.64 8.76 -7.23
N THR A 225 26.63 7.87 -7.34
CA THR A 225 27.69 7.74 -6.32
C THR A 225 28.62 8.95 -6.28
N LYS A 226 28.65 9.74 -7.36
CA LYS A 226 29.51 10.92 -7.51
C LYS A 226 29.04 12.15 -6.73
N ASP A 227 27.78 12.19 -6.30
CA ASP A 227 27.23 13.33 -5.56
C ASP A 227 26.40 12.85 -4.37
N LEU A 228 26.90 13.12 -3.16
CA LEU A 228 26.25 12.70 -1.91
C LEU A 228 24.81 13.25 -1.79
N THR A 229 24.58 14.49 -2.23
CA THR A 229 23.27 15.14 -2.16
C THR A 229 22.25 14.39 -3.01
N CYS A 230 22.58 14.12 -4.27
CA CYS A 230 21.75 13.37 -5.21
C CYS A 230 21.57 11.91 -4.75
N ARG A 231 22.64 11.27 -4.23
CA ARG A 231 22.56 9.91 -3.68
C ARG A 231 21.58 9.82 -2.52
N LEU A 232 21.60 10.77 -1.60
CA LEU A 232 20.64 10.83 -0.49
C LEU A 232 19.21 11.07 -0.99
N HIS A 233 19.01 11.96 -1.97
CA HIS A 233 17.68 12.12 -2.60
C HIS A 233 17.19 10.87 -3.33
N SER A 234 18.09 10.00 -3.75
CA SER A 234 17.76 8.73 -4.39
C SER A 234 17.17 7.70 -3.42
N ILE A 235 17.52 7.82 -2.14
CA ILE A 235 16.99 7.02 -1.05
C ILE A 235 15.58 7.48 -0.69
N GLU A 236 15.42 8.78 -0.41
CA GLU A 236 14.14 9.37 0.01
C GLU A 236 14.09 10.86 -0.33
N ASP A 237 12.88 11.35 -0.64
CA ASP A 237 12.74 12.76 -1.04
C ASP A 237 13.03 13.70 0.15
N GLY A 238 13.84 14.72 -0.12
CA GLY A 238 14.31 15.68 0.89
C GLY A 238 15.57 15.25 1.66
N ALA A 239 15.97 13.97 1.63
CA ALA A 239 17.11 13.49 2.40
C ALA A 239 18.45 14.14 2.01
N GLY A 240 18.63 14.55 0.75
CA GLY A 240 19.81 15.29 0.30
C GLY A 240 20.02 16.65 0.97
N SER A 241 18.99 17.24 1.59
CA SER A 241 19.19 18.46 2.39
C SER A 241 20.16 18.26 3.56
N PHE A 242 20.30 17.02 4.06
CA PHE A 242 21.20 16.67 5.15
C PHE A 242 22.63 16.33 4.71
N ALA A 243 22.95 16.39 3.40
CA ALA A 243 24.26 16.02 2.87
C ALA A 243 25.42 16.75 3.54
N MET A 244 25.22 18.00 3.96
CA MET A 244 26.26 18.81 4.62
C MET A 244 26.68 18.29 6.00
N PHE A 245 25.78 17.64 6.73
CA PHE A 245 26.10 17.00 8.01
C PHE A 245 26.91 15.71 7.83
N LEU A 246 26.91 15.17 6.61
CA LEU A 246 27.52 13.91 6.23
C LEU A 246 28.77 14.11 5.34
N GLN A 247 29.13 15.36 5.06
CA GLN A 247 30.25 15.70 4.20
C GLN A 247 31.56 15.21 4.82
N GLY A 248 32.42 14.61 3.99
CA GLY A 248 33.70 14.03 4.41
C GLY A 248 33.62 12.61 4.96
N LYS A 249 32.42 12.06 5.21
CA LYS A 249 32.24 10.64 5.53
C LYS A 249 32.15 9.81 4.25
N LYS A 250 32.71 8.60 4.30
CA LYS A 250 32.54 7.62 3.23
C LYS A 250 31.11 7.08 3.26
N TRP A 251 30.63 6.59 2.11
CA TRP A 251 29.25 6.10 2.04
C TRP A 251 29.00 4.92 2.98
N GLU A 252 29.97 4.03 3.10
CA GLU A 252 29.94 2.85 3.97
C GLU A 252 29.82 3.27 5.44
N GLU A 253 30.44 4.38 5.83
CA GLU A 253 30.31 4.95 7.17
C GLU A 253 28.94 5.61 7.38
N ILE A 254 28.43 6.30 6.35
CA ILE A 254 27.14 7.01 6.39
C ILE A 254 26.00 6.03 6.62
N ILE A 255 25.95 4.93 5.87
CA ILE A 255 24.87 3.96 6.03
C ILE A 255 24.92 3.32 7.41
N GLU A 256 26.09 3.16 8.02
CA GLU A 256 26.22 2.58 9.37
C GLU A 256 25.77 3.48 10.52
N LEU A 257 25.49 4.76 10.26
CA LEU A 257 25.06 5.71 11.29
C LEU A 257 23.73 5.31 11.96
N LYS A 258 23.74 5.36 13.29
CA LYS A 258 22.57 5.17 14.15
C LYS A 258 21.97 6.53 14.54
N ARG A 259 20.86 6.46 15.26
CA ARG A 259 20.13 7.66 15.72
C ARG A 259 20.99 8.59 16.56
N ASP A 260 21.83 8.05 17.43
CA ASP A 260 22.70 8.83 18.30
C ASP A 260 23.81 9.52 17.50
N ASP A 261 24.43 8.82 16.53
CA ASP A 261 25.42 9.41 15.63
C ASP A 261 24.84 10.58 14.83
N LEU A 262 23.62 10.43 14.28
CA LEU A 262 22.92 11.51 13.57
C LEU A 262 22.63 12.71 14.48
N ARG A 263 22.32 12.46 15.76
CA ARG A 263 22.08 13.51 16.75
C ARG A 263 23.36 14.28 17.06
N GLU A 264 24.49 13.57 17.20
CA GLU A 264 25.82 14.17 17.41
C GLU A 264 26.26 15.01 16.22
N LEU A 265 25.92 14.60 15.00
CA LEU A 265 26.13 15.37 13.78
C LEU A 265 25.22 16.61 13.66
N GLY A 266 24.28 16.82 14.60
CA GLY A 266 23.40 17.98 14.64
C GLY A 266 22.01 17.75 14.02
N ILE A 267 21.71 16.56 13.50
CA ILE A 267 20.38 16.19 13.00
C ILE A 267 19.53 15.73 14.20
N LYS A 268 19.00 16.68 14.96
CA LYS A 268 18.34 16.42 16.25
C LYS A 268 16.87 15.97 16.15
N GLU A 269 16.18 16.33 15.07
CA GLU A 269 14.76 16.03 14.90
C GLU A 269 14.52 14.55 14.58
N ALA A 270 13.80 13.84 15.45
CA ALA A 270 13.50 12.42 15.31
C ALA A 270 12.88 12.04 13.93
N PRO A 271 11.93 12.81 13.35
CA PRO A 271 11.39 12.48 12.03
C PRO A 271 12.44 12.45 10.91
N PHE A 272 13.49 13.27 11.00
CA PHE A 272 14.58 13.29 10.01
C PHE A 272 15.58 12.17 10.24
N GLN A 273 15.87 11.85 11.51
CA GLN A 273 16.67 10.67 11.86
C GLN A 273 16.01 9.40 11.32
N ASP A 274 14.69 9.24 11.53
CA ASP A 274 13.93 8.09 11.05
C ASP A 274 13.85 8.03 9.53
N LEU A 275 13.83 9.18 8.86
CA LEU A 275 13.89 9.26 7.40
C LEU A 275 15.21 8.66 6.89
N LEU A 276 16.34 9.11 7.44
CA LEU A 276 17.67 8.70 7.03
C LEU A 276 17.95 7.24 7.39
N ILE A 277 17.69 6.82 8.64
CA ILE A 277 17.96 5.45 9.10
C ILE A 277 17.20 4.42 8.24
N ARG A 278 15.91 4.63 7.98
CA ARG A 278 15.15 3.72 7.09
C ARG A 278 15.76 3.64 5.71
N GLY A 279 16.28 4.77 5.24
CA GLY A 279 16.98 4.87 3.97
C GLY A 279 18.31 4.13 3.95
N PHE A 280 19.07 4.23 5.02
CA PHE A 280 20.34 3.54 5.19
C PHE A 280 20.15 2.03 5.35
N ASP A 281 19.16 1.60 6.15
CA ASP A 281 18.79 0.19 6.29
C ASP A 281 18.43 -0.44 4.94
N TYR A 282 17.76 0.32 4.07
CA TYR A 282 17.45 -0.12 2.70
C TYR A 282 18.72 -0.34 1.86
N GLU A 283 19.74 0.52 2.01
CA GLU A 283 21.01 0.39 1.31
C GLU A 283 21.92 -0.71 1.89
N LYS A 284 21.87 -0.93 3.22
CA LYS A 284 22.61 -2.01 3.89
C LYS A 284 22.10 -3.40 3.53
N THR A 285 20.79 -3.52 3.33
CA THR A 285 20.17 -4.82 3.08
C THR A 285 20.81 -5.38 1.80
N PRO A 286 21.58 -6.47 1.88
CA PRO A 286 22.20 -7.05 0.70
C PRO A 286 21.11 -7.28 -0.31
N ARG A 287 21.27 -6.72 -1.51
CA ARG A 287 20.41 -7.06 -2.63
C ARG A 287 20.76 -8.49 -2.99
N VAL A 288 20.16 -9.44 -2.28
CA VAL A 288 20.08 -10.83 -2.74
C VAL A 288 19.21 -10.74 -3.98
N SER A 289 19.84 -10.51 -5.12
CA SER A 289 19.16 -10.51 -6.40
C SER A 289 18.91 -11.96 -6.74
N ASN A 290 17.64 -12.36 -6.70
CA ASN A 290 17.23 -13.54 -7.42
C ASN A 290 17.05 -13.10 -8.89
N GLU A 291 18.17 -12.92 -9.60
CA GLU A 291 18.19 -12.36 -10.97
C GLU A 291 17.25 -13.12 -11.90
N LYS A 292 17.15 -14.45 -11.71
CA LYS A 292 16.21 -15.31 -12.44
C LYS A 292 14.75 -14.91 -12.16
N ALA A 293 14.37 -14.76 -10.88
CA ALA A 293 13.02 -14.35 -10.51
C ALA A 293 12.71 -12.89 -10.93
N GLU A 294 13.70 -12.00 -10.89
CA GLU A 294 13.58 -10.62 -11.39
C GLU A 294 13.35 -10.58 -12.90
N ALA A 295 14.12 -11.35 -13.68
CA ALA A 295 13.95 -11.46 -15.12
C ALA A 295 12.56 -12.01 -15.48
N MET A 296 12.11 -13.07 -14.78
CA MET A 296 10.77 -13.63 -14.95
C MET A 296 9.67 -12.63 -14.56
N LEU A 297 9.85 -11.89 -13.46
CA LEU A 297 8.90 -10.84 -13.06
C LEU A 297 8.78 -9.77 -14.13
N GLU A 298 9.90 -9.33 -14.73
CA GLU A 298 9.88 -8.33 -15.79
C GLU A 298 9.25 -8.87 -17.08
N GLU A 299 9.58 -10.10 -17.47
CA GLU A 299 8.93 -10.79 -18.60
C GLU A 299 7.41 -10.87 -18.39
N ASN A 300 6.97 -11.29 -17.20
CA ASN A 300 5.55 -11.34 -16.83
C ASN A 300 4.90 -9.94 -16.85
N ASN A 301 5.61 -8.89 -16.43
CA ASN A 301 5.11 -7.52 -16.49
C ASN A 301 4.95 -7.04 -17.94
N VAL A 302 5.91 -7.36 -18.82
CA VAL A 302 5.84 -7.05 -20.25
C VAL A 302 4.67 -7.79 -20.89
N TYR A 303 4.55 -9.09 -20.62
CA TYR A 303 3.43 -9.92 -21.08
C TYR A 303 2.08 -9.39 -20.59
N PHE A 304 1.97 -9.04 -19.30
CA PHE A 304 0.74 -8.50 -18.73
C PHE A 304 0.38 -7.16 -19.38
N ARG A 305 1.38 -6.29 -19.61
CA ARG A 305 1.16 -4.99 -20.23
C ARG A 305 0.66 -5.11 -21.67
N SER A 306 1.27 -5.99 -22.46
CA SER A 306 0.92 -6.16 -23.88
C SER A 306 -0.43 -6.86 -24.09
N ASN A 307 -0.82 -7.77 -23.21
CA ASN A 307 -2.03 -8.58 -23.40
C ASN A 307 -3.28 -8.10 -22.64
N TYR A 308 -3.10 -7.36 -21.52
CA TYR A 308 -4.20 -6.95 -20.65
C TYR A 308 -4.22 -5.44 -20.41
N PHE A 309 -3.06 -4.78 -20.38
CA PHE A 309 -2.99 -3.38 -19.94
C PHE A 309 -3.21 -2.37 -21.08
N SER A 310 -2.39 -2.43 -22.13
CA SER A 310 -2.43 -1.43 -23.19
C SER A 310 -3.54 -1.72 -24.19
N ASN A 311 -3.66 -2.99 -24.59
CA ASN A 311 -4.73 -3.52 -25.43
C ASN A 311 -5.15 -4.87 -24.87
N THR A 312 -6.41 -5.26 -25.10
CA THR A 312 -6.88 -6.60 -24.78
C THR A 312 -6.58 -7.52 -25.95
N ASN A 313 -5.76 -8.55 -25.73
CA ASN A 313 -5.52 -9.56 -26.76
C ASN A 313 -6.78 -10.41 -26.95
N VAL A 314 -7.55 -10.13 -28.01
CA VAL A 314 -8.84 -10.79 -28.31
C VAL A 314 -8.65 -12.30 -28.53
N LYS A 315 -7.59 -12.71 -29.23
CA LYS A 315 -7.29 -14.14 -29.44
C LYS A 315 -7.04 -14.87 -28.12
N LEU A 316 -6.39 -14.18 -27.17
CA LEU A 316 -6.19 -14.75 -25.84
C LEU A 316 -7.51 -14.81 -25.07
N LEU A 317 -8.36 -13.79 -25.19
CA LEU A 317 -9.66 -13.72 -24.53
C LEU A 317 -10.66 -14.79 -25.03
N GLU A 318 -10.59 -15.15 -26.32
CA GLU A 318 -11.33 -16.28 -26.90
C GLU A 318 -10.94 -17.61 -26.23
N ASP A 319 -9.66 -17.78 -25.87
CA ASP A 319 -9.17 -18.86 -25.01
C ASP A 319 -9.19 -18.43 -23.53
N PHE A 320 -10.41 -18.26 -23.00
CA PHE A 320 -10.62 -17.70 -21.66
C PHE A 320 -9.84 -18.39 -20.52
N PRO A 321 -9.69 -19.73 -20.49
CA PRO A 321 -8.81 -20.39 -19.52
C PRO A 321 -7.35 -19.92 -19.59
N LYS A 322 -6.80 -19.76 -20.80
CA LYS A 322 -5.44 -19.25 -20.99
C LYS A 322 -5.34 -17.74 -20.68
N TRP A 323 -6.41 -16.99 -20.95
CA TRP A 323 -6.52 -15.60 -20.52
C TRP A 323 -6.46 -15.46 -18.99
N LEU A 324 -7.14 -16.34 -18.25
CA LEU A 324 -7.05 -16.38 -16.79
C LEU A 324 -5.66 -16.83 -16.30
N ASP A 325 -5.00 -17.74 -17.01
CA ASP A 325 -3.65 -18.20 -16.67
C ASP A 325 -2.65 -17.04 -16.67
N GLY A 326 -2.66 -16.20 -17.71
CA GLY A 326 -1.80 -15.00 -17.74
C GLY A 326 -2.17 -13.91 -16.71
N LEU A 327 -3.34 -14.00 -16.08
CA LEU A 327 -3.69 -13.20 -14.89
C LEU A 327 -3.22 -13.83 -13.57
N GLY A 328 -2.68 -15.04 -13.61
CA GLY A 328 -2.39 -15.86 -12.43
C GLY A 328 -3.66 -16.28 -11.71
N LEU A 329 -4.72 -16.64 -12.46
CA LEU A 329 -6.04 -17.03 -11.97
C LEU A 329 -6.54 -18.36 -12.55
N LYS A 330 -5.61 -19.20 -13.03
CA LYS A 330 -5.90 -20.47 -13.70
C LYS A 330 -6.89 -21.38 -12.96
N PRO A 331 -6.82 -21.58 -11.62
CA PRO A 331 -7.77 -22.44 -10.92
C PRO A 331 -9.24 -22.03 -11.06
N LEU A 332 -9.51 -20.75 -11.35
CA LEU A 332 -10.87 -20.23 -11.52
C LEU A 332 -11.48 -20.60 -12.87
N SER A 333 -10.71 -21.13 -13.83
CA SER A 333 -11.20 -21.45 -15.18
C SER A 333 -12.35 -22.46 -15.17
N VAL A 334 -12.34 -23.40 -14.22
CA VAL A 334 -13.38 -24.44 -14.04
C VAL A 334 -14.76 -23.81 -13.80
N ILE A 335 -14.82 -22.64 -13.18
CA ILE A 335 -16.07 -21.94 -12.87
C ILE A 335 -16.71 -21.35 -14.13
N PHE A 336 -15.90 -21.11 -15.16
CA PHE A 336 -16.29 -20.49 -16.42
C PHE A 336 -16.41 -21.48 -17.57
N GLU A 337 -16.29 -22.79 -17.28
CA GLU A 337 -16.39 -23.83 -18.28
C GLU A 337 -17.74 -23.78 -19.02
N GLY A 338 -17.70 -23.83 -20.35
CA GLY A 338 -18.88 -23.74 -21.22
C GLY A 338 -19.50 -22.34 -21.35
N LYS A 339 -18.99 -21.31 -20.67
CA LYS A 339 -19.49 -19.93 -20.80
C LYS A 339 -18.73 -19.19 -21.90
N LYS A 340 -19.45 -18.35 -22.66
CA LYS A 340 -18.84 -17.46 -23.64
C LYS A 340 -18.15 -16.30 -22.93
N TRP A 341 -16.97 -15.89 -23.40
CA TRP A 341 -16.21 -14.82 -22.76
C TRP A 341 -16.97 -13.48 -22.72
N GLN A 342 -17.84 -13.21 -23.70
CA GLN A 342 -18.70 -12.03 -23.75
C GLN A 342 -19.63 -11.97 -22.54
N ASP A 343 -20.25 -13.09 -22.19
CA ASP A 343 -21.11 -13.21 -21.01
C ASP A 343 -20.29 -13.07 -19.72
N ILE A 344 -19.09 -13.64 -19.70
CA ILE A 344 -18.18 -13.58 -18.55
C ILE A 344 -17.76 -12.13 -18.24
N LEU A 345 -17.46 -11.32 -19.25
CA LEU A 345 -17.10 -9.90 -19.07
C LEU A 345 -18.23 -9.03 -18.50
N ASN A 346 -19.48 -9.51 -18.60
CA ASN A 346 -20.65 -8.84 -18.07
C ASN A 346 -20.97 -9.26 -16.62
N LEU A 347 -20.28 -10.25 -16.08
CA LEU A 347 -20.47 -10.67 -14.68
C LEU A 347 -20.07 -9.56 -13.71
N THR A 348 -20.95 -9.36 -12.72
CA THR A 348 -20.73 -8.47 -11.59
C THR A 348 -19.98 -9.18 -10.47
N ALA A 349 -19.57 -8.41 -9.44
CA ALA A 349 -19.00 -8.99 -8.23
C ALA A 349 -19.99 -9.94 -7.51
N LYS A 350 -21.31 -9.69 -7.59
CA LYS A 350 -22.36 -10.55 -7.03
C LYS A 350 -22.43 -11.87 -7.78
N ASP A 351 -22.44 -11.82 -9.11
CA ASP A 351 -22.49 -13.02 -9.94
C ASP A 351 -21.29 -13.92 -9.66
N LEU A 352 -20.09 -13.34 -9.51
CA LEU A 352 -18.89 -14.09 -9.13
C LEU A 352 -18.99 -14.75 -7.75
N VAL A 353 -19.70 -14.14 -6.79
CA VAL A 353 -19.99 -14.79 -5.48
C VAL A 353 -20.90 -15.99 -5.67
N HIS A 354 -21.99 -15.83 -6.43
CA HIS A 354 -22.92 -16.93 -6.73
C HIS A 354 -22.24 -18.06 -7.51
N MET A 355 -21.20 -17.75 -8.28
CA MET A 355 -20.37 -18.72 -9.00
C MET A 355 -19.24 -19.33 -8.14
N GLY A 356 -19.16 -19.01 -6.84
CA GLY A 356 -18.21 -19.64 -5.92
C GLY A 356 -16.88 -18.91 -5.71
N VAL A 357 -16.70 -17.69 -6.27
CA VAL A 357 -15.49 -16.89 -6.05
C VAL A 357 -15.63 -16.05 -4.78
N PHE A 358 -15.42 -16.65 -3.61
CA PHE A 358 -15.65 -15.98 -2.31
C PHE A 358 -14.54 -15.03 -1.86
N ASN A 359 -13.33 -15.16 -2.38
CA ASN A 359 -12.25 -14.23 -2.05
C ASN A 359 -12.46 -12.87 -2.74
N ALA A 360 -12.61 -11.80 -1.96
CA ALA A 360 -12.88 -10.46 -2.51
C ALA A 360 -11.72 -9.88 -3.34
N ASN A 361 -10.47 -10.26 -3.06
CA ASN A 361 -9.33 -9.79 -3.85
C ASN A 361 -9.35 -10.43 -5.24
N LEU A 362 -9.66 -11.73 -5.33
CA LEU A 362 -9.83 -12.41 -6.61
C LEU A 362 -11.00 -11.81 -7.42
N ARG A 363 -12.16 -11.59 -6.78
CA ARG A 363 -13.30 -10.91 -7.45
C ARG A 363 -12.93 -9.53 -7.95
N ARG A 364 -12.32 -8.70 -7.12
CA ARG A 364 -11.87 -7.35 -7.50
C ARG A 364 -10.90 -7.40 -8.68
N ARG A 365 -9.96 -8.34 -8.68
CA ARG A 365 -9.01 -8.55 -9.78
C ARG A 365 -9.73 -8.93 -11.07
N LEU A 366 -10.68 -9.87 -11.01
CA LEU A 366 -11.49 -10.28 -12.17
C LEU A 366 -12.31 -9.12 -12.70
N THR A 367 -13.14 -8.48 -11.89
CA THR A 367 -14.04 -7.40 -12.34
C THR A 367 -13.28 -6.21 -12.90
N LYS A 368 -12.13 -5.85 -12.32
CA LYS A 368 -11.27 -4.79 -12.86
C LYS A 368 -10.70 -5.15 -14.23
N ASN A 369 -10.23 -6.39 -14.42
CA ASN A 369 -9.76 -6.85 -15.73
C ASN A 369 -10.92 -6.99 -16.72
N PHE A 370 -12.13 -7.33 -16.28
CA PHE A 370 -13.31 -7.35 -17.14
C PHE A 370 -13.68 -5.95 -17.64
N VAL A 371 -13.80 -4.97 -16.73
CA VAL A 371 -14.05 -3.57 -17.09
C VAL A 371 -12.97 -3.05 -18.04
N LYS A 372 -11.72 -3.41 -17.79
CA LYS A 372 -10.61 -3.03 -18.66
C LYS A 372 -10.73 -3.66 -20.05
N ALA A 373 -11.06 -4.95 -20.12
CA ALA A 373 -11.29 -5.64 -21.38
C ALA A 373 -12.41 -4.97 -22.19
N LYS A 374 -13.53 -4.65 -21.53
CA LYS A 374 -14.67 -3.95 -22.14
C LYS A 374 -14.28 -2.57 -22.69
N LYS A 375 -13.54 -1.76 -21.92
CA LYS A 375 -13.06 -0.44 -22.37
C LYS A 375 -12.15 -0.55 -23.60
N ASN A 376 -11.23 -1.50 -23.60
CA ASN A 376 -10.32 -1.71 -24.72
C ASN A 376 -11.08 -2.17 -25.98
N LEU A 377 -12.07 -3.06 -25.84
CA LEU A 377 -12.88 -3.53 -26.98
C LEU A 377 -13.77 -2.43 -27.55
N ALA A 378 -14.40 -1.61 -26.71
CA ALA A 378 -15.24 -0.50 -27.14
C ALA A 378 -14.46 0.61 -27.88
N GLY A 379 -13.17 0.77 -27.59
CA GLY A 379 -12.30 1.75 -28.25
C GLY A 379 -11.69 1.29 -29.58
N THR A 380 -11.91 0.03 -29.99
CA THR A 380 -11.41 -0.49 -31.26
C THR A 380 -12.44 -0.30 -32.38
N ALA A 381 -11.99 -0.15 -33.63
CA ALA A 381 -12.87 -0.07 -34.80
C ALA A 381 -13.80 -1.30 -34.96
N ASN A 382 -13.43 -2.42 -34.33
CA ASN A 382 -14.22 -3.64 -34.22
C ASN A 382 -14.96 -3.68 -32.88
N ALA A 383 -15.70 -2.62 -32.54
CA ALA A 383 -16.50 -2.59 -31.33
C ALA A 383 -17.46 -3.78 -31.36
N VAL A 384 -17.28 -4.71 -30.41
CA VAL A 384 -18.14 -5.89 -30.30
C VAL A 384 -19.52 -5.42 -29.82
N GLU A 385 -20.54 -5.59 -30.66
CA GLU A 385 -21.92 -5.23 -30.31
C GLU A 385 -22.34 -5.90 -28.99
N GLY A 386 -22.97 -5.13 -28.10
CA GLY A 386 -23.49 -5.62 -26.81
C GLY A 386 -22.56 -5.47 -25.60
N ILE A 387 -21.35 -4.92 -25.76
CA ILE A 387 -20.45 -4.62 -24.63
C ILE A 387 -20.58 -3.16 -24.21
N GLU A 388 -21.46 -2.86 -23.26
CA GLU A 388 -21.54 -1.53 -22.66
C GLU A 388 -20.45 -1.32 -21.60
N ALA A 389 -19.69 -0.23 -21.72
CA ALA A 389 -18.69 0.18 -20.73
C ALA A 389 -19.35 0.85 -19.50
N LYS A 390 -20.35 0.20 -18.88
CA LYS A 390 -20.89 0.66 -17.60
C LYS A 390 -19.91 0.31 -16.49
N GLU A 391 -19.43 1.32 -15.77
CA GLU A 391 -18.66 1.13 -14.54
C GLU A 391 -19.62 0.62 -13.46
N GLY A 392 -19.62 -0.70 -13.22
CA GLY A 392 -20.32 -1.27 -12.08
C GLY A 392 -19.71 -0.74 -10.77
N GLU A 393 -20.54 -0.53 -9.75
CA GLU A 393 -20.07 -0.12 -8.42
C GLU A 393 -19.15 -1.19 -7.81
N VAL A 394 -17.84 -0.91 -7.74
CA VAL A 394 -16.82 -1.85 -7.22
C VAL A 394 -16.78 -1.87 -5.67
N ASN A 395 -17.62 -1.08 -5.00
CA ASN A 395 -17.47 -0.72 -3.58
C ASN A 395 -18.40 -1.44 -2.60
N GLU A 396 -19.04 -2.54 -2.98
CA GLU A 396 -19.82 -3.29 -2.00
C GLU A 396 -18.92 -4.07 -1.04
N SER A 397 -18.93 -3.68 0.24
CA SER A 397 -18.33 -4.47 1.31
C SER A 397 -19.22 -5.67 1.62
N PHE A 398 -18.98 -6.77 0.90
CA PHE A 398 -19.61 -8.04 1.26
C PHE A 398 -19.04 -8.55 2.58
N ASP A 399 -19.90 -8.92 3.53
CA ASP A 399 -19.47 -9.68 4.70
C ASP A 399 -19.07 -11.09 4.25
N GLN A 400 -17.78 -11.27 4.01
CA GLN A 400 -17.22 -12.57 3.60
C GLN A 400 -17.59 -13.69 4.55
N LYS A 401 -17.74 -13.41 5.86
CA LYS A 401 -18.03 -14.46 6.83
C LYS A 401 -19.44 -15.01 6.67
N ALA A 402 -20.43 -14.13 6.49
CA ALA A 402 -21.82 -14.53 6.28
C ALA A 402 -21.96 -15.37 4.99
N ILE A 403 -21.36 -14.88 3.90
CA ILE A 403 -21.42 -15.57 2.60
C ILE A 403 -20.73 -16.93 2.65
N ILE A 404 -19.57 -17.00 3.30
CA ILE A 404 -18.85 -18.28 3.47
C ILE A 404 -19.69 -19.23 4.33
N ALA A 405 -20.25 -18.78 5.46
CA ALA A 405 -21.07 -19.63 6.32
C ALA A 405 -22.31 -20.21 5.61
N GLU A 406 -22.95 -19.43 4.73
CA GLU A 406 -24.14 -19.87 3.99
C GLU A 406 -23.83 -20.74 2.76
N ASN A 407 -22.62 -20.63 2.19
CA ASN A 407 -22.30 -21.23 0.88
C ASN A 407 -21.07 -22.16 0.89
N ILE A 408 -20.56 -22.56 2.06
CA ILE A 408 -19.60 -23.66 2.14
C ILE A 408 -20.32 -24.95 1.73
N ASN A 409 -20.09 -25.37 0.50
CA ASN A 409 -20.35 -26.72 0.03
C ASN A 409 -19.01 -27.36 -0.37
N ASN A 410 -19.02 -28.66 -0.68
CA ASN A 410 -17.80 -29.39 -1.05
C ASN A 410 -17.09 -28.77 -2.28
N GLN A 411 -17.84 -28.24 -3.24
CA GLN A 411 -17.27 -27.60 -4.44
C GLN A 411 -16.49 -26.31 -4.10
N THR A 412 -17.01 -25.52 -3.15
CA THR A 412 -16.33 -24.32 -2.63
C THR A 412 -14.99 -24.67 -1.98
N VAL A 413 -14.97 -25.73 -1.17
CA VAL A 413 -13.78 -26.21 -0.48
C VAL A 413 -12.74 -26.73 -1.49
N ASP A 414 -13.17 -27.52 -2.46
CA ASP A 414 -12.31 -28.05 -3.52
C ASP A 414 -11.67 -26.93 -4.36
N LEU A 415 -12.46 -25.95 -4.77
CA LEU A 415 -11.96 -24.78 -5.49
C LEU A 415 -10.93 -24.01 -4.65
N TYR A 416 -11.19 -23.82 -3.37
CA TYR A 416 -10.26 -23.14 -2.47
C TYR A 416 -8.92 -23.89 -2.36
N PHE A 417 -8.93 -25.21 -2.25
CA PHE A 417 -7.69 -25.99 -2.27
C PHE A 417 -6.98 -25.95 -3.64
N LYS A 418 -7.71 -25.91 -4.76
CA LYS A 418 -7.13 -25.66 -6.09
C LYS A 418 -6.44 -24.30 -6.15
N ILE A 419 -7.06 -23.26 -5.58
CA ILE A 419 -6.47 -21.91 -5.48
C ILE A 419 -5.20 -21.94 -4.62
N LEU A 420 -5.21 -22.63 -3.48
CA LEU A 420 -4.02 -22.75 -2.63
C LEU A 420 -2.87 -23.46 -3.36
N ASN A 421 -3.15 -24.56 -4.06
CA ASN A 421 -2.12 -25.33 -4.75
C ASN A 421 -1.52 -24.62 -5.97
N ASP A 422 -2.14 -23.54 -6.45
CA ASP A 422 -1.60 -22.66 -7.48
C ASP A 422 -1.03 -21.39 -6.81
N VAL A 423 0.28 -21.38 -6.55
CA VAL A 423 0.95 -20.26 -5.85
C VAL A 423 0.67 -18.89 -6.49
N PRO A 424 0.68 -18.70 -7.83
CA PRO A 424 0.30 -17.43 -8.45
C PRO A 424 -1.11 -16.97 -8.06
N CYS A 425 -2.11 -17.86 -8.14
CA CYS A 425 -3.49 -17.56 -7.76
C CYS A 425 -3.63 -17.33 -6.26
N MET A 426 -3.00 -18.16 -5.43
CA MET A 426 -2.96 -17.99 -3.98
C MET A 426 -2.42 -16.61 -3.62
N LEU A 427 -1.32 -16.14 -4.22
CA LEU A 427 -0.76 -14.82 -3.91
C LEU A 427 -1.75 -13.69 -4.25
N ASN A 428 -2.56 -13.83 -5.30
CA ASN A 428 -3.63 -12.88 -5.61
C ASN A 428 -4.78 -12.87 -4.58
N THR A 429 -4.87 -13.88 -3.69
CA THR A 429 -5.81 -13.87 -2.56
C THR A 429 -5.39 -12.91 -1.45
N PHE A 430 -4.09 -12.59 -1.33
CA PHE A 430 -3.56 -11.69 -0.31
C PHE A 430 -3.88 -10.23 -0.64
N GLU A 431 -3.57 -9.83 -1.87
CA GLU A 431 -3.81 -8.50 -2.45
C GLU A 431 -3.80 -8.63 -3.98
N GLU A 432 -4.53 -7.75 -4.68
CA GLU A 432 -4.84 -7.86 -6.12
C GLU A 432 -3.60 -8.02 -7.03
N ALA A 433 -2.43 -7.53 -6.62
CA ALA A 433 -1.25 -7.45 -7.47
C ALA A 433 -0.09 -8.34 -7.01
N LEU A 434 -0.27 -9.18 -5.98
CA LEU A 434 0.83 -9.97 -5.44
C LEU A 434 1.15 -11.22 -6.26
N GLY A 435 0.22 -11.72 -7.08
CA GLY A 435 0.47 -12.85 -7.96
C GLY A 435 1.64 -12.67 -8.93
N ARG A 436 1.98 -11.43 -9.31
CA ARG A 436 3.15 -11.17 -10.17
C ARG A 436 4.48 -11.56 -9.52
N TYR A 437 4.54 -11.61 -8.20
CA TYR A 437 5.75 -12.00 -7.46
C TYR A 437 5.92 -13.52 -7.34
N TYR A 438 5.07 -14.34 -7.98
CA TYR A 438 5.20 -15.80 -7.96
C TYR A 438 6.58 -16.32 -8.38
N PRO A 439 7.38 -15.68 -9.27
CA PRO A 439 8.69 -16.21 -9.65
C PRO A 439 9.66 -16.35 -8.47
N TYR A 440 9.49 -15.56 -7.42
CA TYR A 440 10.29 -15.64 -6.18
C TYR A 440 9.97 -16.88 -5.34
N PHE A 441 8.86 -17.55 -5.64
CA PHE A 441 8.37 -18.73 -4.93
C PHE A 441 8.40 -19.99 -5.81
N GLU A 442 9.14 -19.96 -6.92
CA GLU A 442 9.29 -21.13 -7.81
C GLU A 442 9.74 -22.36 -7.02
N GLY A 443 9.02 -23.48 -7.19
CA GLY A 443 9.27 -24.74 -6.50
C GLY A 443 8.76 -24.82 -5.06
N LYS A 444 8.18 -23.76 -4.50
CA LYS A 444 7.62 -23.75 -3.14
C LYS A 444 6.16 -24.14 -3.13
N LYS A 445 5.74 -24.84 -2.08
CA LYS A 445 4.34 -25.14 -1.79
C LYS A 445 3.67 -24.00 -1.04
N TRP A 446 2.35 -23.91 -1.13
CA TRP A 446 1.59 -22.86 -0.48
C TRP A 446 1.77 -22.83 1.03
N ASP A 447 1.91 -23.99 1.68
CA ASP A 447 2.07 -24.09 3.12
C ASP A 447 3.44 -23.61 3.60
N GLU A 448 4.47 -23.72 2.74
CA GLU A 448 5.78 -23.09 2.96
C GLU A 448 5.68 -21.57 2.82
N VAL A 449 5.03 -21.09 1.76
CA VAL A 449 4.88 -19.64 1.49
C VAL A 449 4.17 -18.93 2.63
N ILE A 450 3.06 -19.47 3.14
CA ILE A 450 2.33 -18.82 4.25
C ILE A 450 3.12 -18.80 5.57
N LYS A 451 4.10 -19.71 5.75
CA LYS A 451 4.93 -19.77 6.97
C LYS A 451 6.09 -18.78 6.95
N MET A 452 6.37 -18.15 5.80
CA MET A 452 7.49 -17.24 5.64
C MET A 452 7.39 -15.99 6.51
N THR A 453 8.54 -15.63 7.08
CA THR A 453 8.78 -14.39 7.83
C THR A 453 9.24 -13.26 6.89
N ASP A 454 9.34 -12.03 7.41
CA ASP A 454 9.91 -10.91 6.64
C ASP A 454 11.34 -11.23 6.17
N GLN A 455 12.13 -11.89 7.03
CA GLN A 455 13.51 -12.27 6.71
C GLN A 455 13.57 -13.35 5.61
N ASP A 456 12.66 -14.32 5.61
CA ASP A 456 12.59 -15.31 4.55
C ASP A 456 12.32 -14.65 3.20
N LEU A 457 11.43 -13.65 3.15
CA LEU A 457 11.14 -12.90 1.94
C LEU A 457 12.33 -12.04 1.47
N VAL A 458 13.12 -11.47 2.40
CA VAL A 458 14.40 -10.81 2.07
C VAL A 458 15.37 -11.82 1.45
N ASN A 459 15.48 -13.02 2.03
CA ASN A 459 16.35 -14.08 1.55
C ASN A 459 15.93 -14.63 0.18
N LEU A 460 14.64 -14.51 -0.19
CA LEU A 460 14.17 -14.80 -1.55
C LEU A 460 14.50 -13.71 -2.56
N GLY A 461 14.91 -12.53 -2.11
CA GLY A 461 15.21 -11.37 -2.93
C GLY A 461 14.07 -10.34 -3.03
N ILE A 462 13.01 -10.46 -2.22
CA ILE A 462 11.92 -9.47 -2.20
C ILE A 462 12.31 -8.30 -1.28
N GLN A 463 13.05 -7.35 -1.84
CA GLN A 463 13.63 -6.23 -1.07
C GLN A 463 12.63 -5.10 -0.74
N GLU A 464 11.51 -5.01 -1.45
CA GLU A 464 10.52 -3.96 -1.21
C GLU A 464 9.73 -4.21 0.09
N VAL A 465 10.01 -3.42 1.14
CA VAL A 465 9.38 -3.52 2.47
C VAL A 465 7.84 -3.50 2.39
N GLY A 466 7.28 -2.66 1.51
CA GLY A 466 5.84 -2.59 1.30
C GLY A 466 5.25 -3.92 0.82
N VAL A 467 5.91 -4.56 -0.14
CA VAL A 467 5.51 -5.87 -0.68
C VAL A 467 5.63 -6.95 0.39
N ARG A 468 6.73 -7.00 1.13
CA ARG A 468 6.91 -7.99 2.21
C ARG A 468 5.83 -7.86 3.29
N LYS A 469 5.54 -6.63 3.74
CA LYS A 469 4.46 -6.39 4.71
C LYS A 469 3.09 -6.86 4.20
N MET A 470 2.80 -6.66 2.91
CA MET A 470 1.56 -7.15 2.31
C MET A 470 1.53 -8.70 2.27
N LEU A 471 2.64 -9.35 1.91
CA LEU A 471 2.77 -10.82 1.87
C LEU A 471 2.61 -11.45 3.26
N VAL A 472 3.29 -10.92 4.28
CA VAL A 472 3.19 -11.42 5.67
C VAL A 472 1.77 -11.25 6.20
N LYS A 473 1.19 -10.05 6.04
CA LYS A 473 -0.20 -9.78 6.47
C LYS A 473 -1.22 -10.63 5.71
N GLY A 474 -1.00 -10.86 4.42
CA GLY A 474 -1.81 -11.75 3.58
C GLY A 474 -1.76 -13.19 4.08
N SER A 475 -0.56 -13.68 4.38
CA SER A 475 -0.32 -15.01 4.92
C SER A 475 -1.00 -15.22 6.28
N GLU A 476 -0.96 -14.23 7.18
CA GLU A 476 -1.68 -14.27 8.45
C GLU A 476 -3.20 -14.36 8.27
N LYS A 477 -3.77 -13.59 7.33
CA LYS A 477 -5.20 -13.67 7.00
C LYS A 477 -5.55 -15.05 6.45
N GLN A 478 -4.71 -15.61 5.58
CA GLN A 478 -4.92 -16.92 4.99
C GLN A 478 -4.85 -18.04 6.02
N LYS A 479 -3.92 -17.97 6.97
CA LYS A 479 -3.85 -18.89 8.13
C LYS A 479 -5.15 -18.86 8.92
N LYS A 480 -5.67 -17.67 9.24
CA LYS A 480 -6.96 -17.53 9.97
C LYS A 480 -8.12 -18.13 9.19
N LEU A 481 -8.18 -17.91 7.88
CA LEU A 481 -9.21 -18.47 7.01
C LEU A 481 -9.13 -20.01 6.97
N LEU A 482 -7.93 -20.56 6.82
CA LEU A 482 -7.68 -22.00 6.88
C LEU A 482 -8.11 -22.62 8.20
N CYS A 483 -7.78 -21.99 9.34
CA CYS A 483 -8.24 -22.48 10.64
C CYS A 483 -9.77 -22.48 10.74
N HIS A 484 -10.46 -21.47 10.22
CA HIS A 484 -11.93 -21.44 10.20
C HIS A 484 -12.53 -22.53 9.31
N LEU A 485 -11.97 -22.75 8.11
CA LEU A 485 -12.43 -23.79 7.19
C LEU A 485 -12.21 -25.19 7.78
N LEU A 486 -11.04 -25.46 8.34
CA LEU A 486 -10.74 -26.76 8.95
C LEU A 486 -11.58 -27.04 10.18
N ASN A 487 -11.79 -26.04 11.05
CA ASN A 487 -12.65 -26.21 12.23
C ASN A 487 -14.13 -26.35 11.88
N GLY A 488 -14.58 -25.79 10.76
CA GLY A 488 -15.94 -25.97 10.26
C GLY A 488 -16.20 -27.35 9.64
N ILE A 489 -15.14 -28.07 9.26
CA ILE A 489 -15.21 -29.43 8.72
C ILE A 489 -15.20 -30.49 9.85
N VAL A 490 -14.71 -30.14 11.05
CA VAL A 490 -14.78 -31.01 12.23
C VAL A 490 -16.25 -31.14 12.61
N GLU A 491 -16.83 -32.26 12.16
CA GLU A 491 -18.20 -32.75 12.27
C GLU A 491 -19.04 -32.06 13.34
N GLN A 492 -20.20 -31.54 12.93
CA GLN A 492 -21.32 -31.50 13.88
C GLN A 492 -21.43 -32.91 14.47
N PRO A 493 -21.44 -33.07 15.81
CA PRO A 493 -21.60 -34.38 16.41
C PRO A 493 -22.78 -35.06 15.74
N PRO A 494 -22.66 -36.35 15.35
CA PRO A 494 -23.72 -37.04 14.63
C PRO A 494 -25.04 -36.75 15.36
N PRO A 495 -26.11 -36.35 14.63
CA PRO A 495 -27.37 -36.00 15.24
C PRO A 495 -27.69 -37.08 16.27
N PRO A 496 -28.02 -36.70 17.53
CA PRO A 496 -28.18 -37.65 18.61
C PRO A 496 -29.04 -38.78 18.08
N ALA A 497 -28.51 -40.01 18.17
CA ALA A 497 -29.17 -41.19 17.61
C ALA A 497 -30.66 -41.10 17.96
N PRO A 498 -31.57 -41.22 16.97
CA PRO A 498 -33.00 -41.05 17.21
C PRO A 498 -33.34 -41.84 18.46
N ALA A 499 -33.87 -41.14 19.48
CA ALA A 499 -34.10 -41.70 20.79
C ALA A 499 -34.73 -43.08 20.59
N ALA A 500 -34.06 -44.12 21.09
CA ALA A 500 -34.50 -45.49 20.90
C ALA A 500 -36.00 -45.54 21.19
N PRO A 501 -36.83 -46.08 20.27
CA PRO A 501 -38.27 -46.11 20.48
C PRO A 501 -38.53 -46.69 21.87
N ALA A 502 -39.35 -45.99 22.66
CA ALA A 502 -39.66 -46.39 24.01
C ALA A 502 -40.01 -47.89 24.04
N PRO A 503 -39.46 -48.66 25.00
CA PRO A 503 -39.65 -50.10 25.04
C PRO A 503 -41.15 -50.42 25.00
N VAL A 504 -41.57 -51.09 23.92
CA VAL A 504 -42.93 -51.62 23.80
C VAL A 504 -43.14 -52.57 24.98
N PRO A 505 -44.26 -52.45 25.73
CA PRO A 505 -44.52 -53.30 26.89
C PRO A 505 -44.51 -54.77 26.48
N ALA A 506 -43.79 -55.56 27.28
CA ALA A 506 -43.47 -56.95 27.03
C ALA A 506 -44.73 -57.79 26.73
N ALA A 507 -44.78 -58.38 25.54
CA ALA A 507 -45.66 -59.49 25.23
C ALA A 507 -44.95 -60.82 25.56
N THR A 508 -45.74 -61.65 26.24
CA THR A 508 -45.52 -62.98 26.83
C THR A 508 -44.79 -63.98 25.91
N PRO A 509 -44.03 -64.95 26.46
CA PRO A 509 -43.06 -65.73 25.70
C PRO A 509 -43.72 -66.88 24.94
N VAL A 510 -43.33 -67.07 23.67
CA VAL A 510 -43.58 -68.31 22.93
C VAL A 510 -42.26 -69.01 22.66
N LYS A 511 -42.33 -70.30 22.97
CA LYS A 511 -41.35 -71.40 22.93
C LYS A 511 -40.39 -71.41 21.74
N ALA A 512 -39.19 -71.86 22.06
CA ALA A 512 -38.03 -72.08 21.21
C ALA A 512 -38.23 -73.12 20.10
N GLU A 513 -37.47 -72.95 19.01
CA GLU A 513 -36.96 -74.06 18.21
C GLU A 513 -35.50 -73.78 17.77
N THR A 514 -34.67 -74.77 18.03
CA THR A 514 -33.20 -74.82 17.93
C THR A 514 -32.72 -75.17 16.52
N ALA A 515 -31.66 -74.51 16.03
CA ALA A 515 -30.73 -75.09 15.05
C ALA A 515 -29.33 -74.41 15.07
N THR A 516 -28.43 -75.04 15.84
CA THR A 516 -27.01 -75.38 15.60
C THR A 516 -26.15 -74.80 14.45
N THR A 517 -25.01 -74.23 14.88
CA THR A 517 -23.59 -74.38 14.41
C THR A 517 -22.97 -73.55 13.26
N PRO A 518 -21.63 -73.30 13.30
CA PRO A 518 -20.92 -72.13 12.75
C PRO A 518 -19.78 -72.55 11.77
N PRO A 519 -18.55 -71.98 11.81
CA PRO A 519 -18.06 -70.70 11.29
C PRO A 519 -17.04 -70.90 10.14
N LYS A 520 -16.55 -69.81 9.52
CA LYS A 520 -15.22 -69.83 8.88
C LYS A 520 -14.46 -68.52 9.02
N LYS A 521 -13.43 -68.56 9.88
CA LYS A 521 -12.25 -67.69 9.87
C LYS A 521 -11.18 -68.33 8.97
N SER A 522 -10.47 -67.50 8.21
CA SER A 522 -9.08 -67.70 7.75
C SER A 522 -8.61 -66.30 7.32
N SER A 523 -7.69 -65.57 7.97
CA SER A 523 -6.29 -65.83 8.35
C SER A 523 -5.38 -66.23 7.19
N SER A 524 -4.60 -65.29 6.68
CA SER A 524 -3.16 -65.44 6.38
C SER A 524 -2.62 -64.09 5.87
N ASN A 525 -1.79 -63.39 6.64
CA ASN A 525 -0.32 -63.49 6.61
C ASN A 525 0.31 -63.22 5.22
N SER A 526 1.10 -62.16 5.10
CA SER A 526 2.58 -62.26 5.16
C SER A 526 3.24 -61.03 4.52
N ASN A 527 4.28 -60.53 5.21
CA ASN A 527 5.65 -60.23 4.72
C ASN A 527 5.84 -59.52 3.37
N ALA A 528 6.88 -58.72 3.12
CA ALA A 528 7.98 -58.14 3.87
C ALA A 528 8.76 -57.31 2.82
N ALA A 529 9.50 -56.33 3.30
CA ALA A 529 10.77 -55.81 2.76
C ALA A 529 11.12 -56.10 1.28
N ARG A 530 11.24 -55.03 0.48
CA ARG A 530 12.19 -55.02 -0.64
C ARG A 530 13.05 -53.77 -0.61
N ASN A 531 14.33 -54.04 -0.43
CA ASN A 531 15.45 -53.12 -0.39
C ASN A 531 16.22 -53.25 -1.74
N ARG A 532 16.94 -52.19 -2.14
CA ARG A 532 17.89 -52.10 -3.28
C ARG A 532 17.21 -51.90 -4.66
N ARG A 533 17.72 -51.12 -5.61
CA ARG A 533 19.12 -50.81 -5.97
C ARG A 533 19.14 -49.70 -7.04
N ARG A 534 20.16 -48.82 -6.98
CA ARG A 534 20.93 -48.17 -8.08
C ARG A 534 20.17 -47.61 -9.30
N ASN A 535 20.38 -46.32 -9.57
CA ASN A 535 21.02 -45.94 -10.83
C ASN A 535 21.83 -44.63 -10.74
N ARG A 536 23.14 -44.77 -10.98
CA ARG A 536 24.10 -43.69 -11.22
C ARG A 536 24.07 -43.41 -12.73
N GLY A 537 23.51 -42.27 -13.14
CA GLY A 537 23.62 -41.76 -14.50
C GLY A 537 24.75 -40.73 -14.59
N LYS A 538 25.90 -41.14 -15.16
CA LYS A 538 26.95 -40.23 -15.63
C LYS A 538 26.44 -39.53 -16.91
N GLY A 539 26.57 -38.21 -16.99
CA GLY A 539 26.15 -37.44 -18.16
C GLY A 539 27.02 -36.20 -18.41
N LYS A 540 28.08 -36.42 -19.20
CA LYS A 540 28.77 -35.51 -20.14
C LYS A 540 29.02 -34.04 -19.76
N LYS A 541 30.30 -33.76 -19.52
CA LYS A 541 30.97 -32.48 -19.80
C LYS A 541 30.83 -32.14 -21.29
N ALA A 542 30.33 -30.95 -21.61
CA ALA A 542 30.57 -30.30 -22.90
C ALA A 542 31.67 -29.26 -22.71
N LYS A 543 32.67 -29.36 -23.58
CA LYS A 543 33.86 -28.52 -23.70
C LYS A 543 33.59 -27.61 -24.90
N THR A 544 33.66 -26.30 -24.73
CA THR A 544 33.69 -25.35 -25.85
C THR A 544 34.74 -24.28 -25.54
N GLU A 545 35.91 -24.46 -26.16
CA GLU A 545 36.95 -23.45 -26.38
C GLU A 545 36.82 -22.97 -27.82
N SER A 546 36.86 -21.64 -28.03
CA SER A 546 37.49 -20.91 -29.15
C SER A 546 36.90 -19.48 -29.18
N ALA A 547 37.56 -18.47 -28.64
CA ALA A 547 38.63 -17.64 -29.22
C ALA A 547 38.09 -16.36 -29.91
N PRO A 548 38.76 -15.18 -29.76
CA PRO A 548 38.25 -13.87 -30.18
C PRO A 548 38.95 -13.31 -31.44
N ALA A 549 38.22 -12.53 -32.24
CA ALA A 549 38.70 -11.51 -33.20
C ALA A 549 37.48 -10.70 -33.67
N GLY A 550 37.49 -9.40 -33.93
CA GLY A 550 38.61 -8.46 -33.99
C GLY A 550 38.11 -7.01 -34.06
N THR A 551 39.08 -6.14 -33.81
CA THR A 551 39.14 -4.69 -34.07
C THR A 551 39.04 -4.36 -35.56
N THR A 552 38.26 -3.34 -35.91
CA THR A 552 38.55 -2.44 -37.04
C THR A 552 38.01 -1.06 -36.73
N GLU A 553 38.93 -0.11 -36.58
CA GLU A 553 38.71 1.33 -36.74
C GLU A 553 38.55 1.68 -38.22
N LYS A 554 37.67 2.64 -38.50
CA LYS A 554 37.84 3.70 -39.49
C LYS A 554 37.03 4.91 -39.06
#